data_AF-A0A2M7QL00-F1
#
_entry.id   AF-A0A2M7QL00-F1
#
_cell.length_a   1.000
_cell.length_b   1.000
_cell.length_c   1.000
_cell.angle_alpha   90.00
_cell.angle_beta   90.00
_cell.angle_gamma   90.00
#
_symmetry.space_group_name_H-M   'P 1'
#
loop_
_entity.id
_entity.type
_entity.pdbx_description
1 polymer ?
#
loop_
_entity_poly.entity_id
_entity_poly.type
_entity_poly.pdbx_seq_one_letter_code
_entity_poly.pdbx_strand_id
1 'polypeptide(L)' 'MTRVLIIGGGGFIGVKLARALAAQGALRGKPLARLAQADLRAPDPVAGAEGLALDITDA' A
#
# COMPACT_ATOMS: atom_id res chain seq x y z
N MET A 1 3.41 0.15 -16.80
CA MET A 1 3.74 -0.03 -15.37
C MET A 1 2.55 0.42 -14.53
N THR A 2 2.40 -0.08 -13.30
CA THR A 2 1.22 0.14 -12.44
C THR A 2 1.61 0.85 -11.15
N ARG A 3 0.80 1.81 -10.69
CA ARG A 3 0.93 2.44 -9.36
C ARG A 3 -0.20 1.93 -8.49
N VAL A 4 0.11 1.53 -7.25
CA VAL A 4 -0.87 0.97 -6.31
C VAL A 4 -0.86 1.79 -5.02
N LEU A 5 -2.05 2.15 -4.56
CA LEU A 5 -2.31 2.72 -3.24
C LEU A 5 -3.25 1.78 -2.49
N ILE A 6 -2.88 1.41 -1.27
CA ILE A 6 -3.70 0.59 -0.37
C ILE A 6 -4.24 1.50 0.72
N ILE A 7 -5.56 1.72 0.76
CA ILE A 7 -6.26 2.38 1.87
C ILE A 7 -6.59 1.37 2.98
N GLY A 8 -6.74 1.82 4.23
CA GLY A 8 -6.73 0.91 5.38
C GLY A 8 -5.40 0.15 5.48
N GLY A 9 -4.33 0.78 5.00
CA GLY A 9 -3.03 0.16 4.76
C GLY A 9 -2.31 -0.27 6.04
N GLY A 10 -2.62 0.33 7.18
CA GLY A 10 -2.10 -0.05 8.50
C GLY A 10 -2.87 -1.21 9.14
N GLY A 11 -4.04 -1.56 8.61
CA GLY A 11 -4.83 -2.70 9.07
C GLY A 11 -4.21 -4.06 8.73
N PHE A 12 -4.73 -5.11 9.36
CA PHE A 12 -4.27 -6.50 9.20
C PHE A 12 -4.17 -6.96 7.74
N ILE A 13 -5.21 -6.68 6.94
CA ILE A 13 -5.24 -7.06 5.52
C ILE A 13 -4.30 -6.16 4.70
N GLY A 14 -4.30 -4.85 4.96
CA GLY A 14 -3.49 -3.87 4.24
C GLY A 14 -2.00 -4.19 4.30
N VAL A 15 -1.48 -4.48 5.49
CA VAL A 15 -0.06 -4.84 5.70
C VAL A 15 0.31 -6.14 4.97
N LYS A 16 -0.55 -7.16 5.04
CA LYS A 16 -0.30 -8.45 4.35
C LYS A 16 -0.32 -8.29 2.83
N LEU A 17 -1.26 -7.51 2.32
CA LEU A 17 -1.37 -7.22 0.90
C LEU A 17 -0.15 -6.42 0.41
N ALA A 18 0.30 -5.42 1.17
CA ALA A 18 1.48 -4.63 0.83
C ALA A 18 2.73 -5.52 0.75
N ARG A 19 2.95 -6.40 1.74
CA ARG A 19 4.06 -7.36 1.73
C ARG A 19 4.00 -8.30 0.53
N ALA A 20 2.81 -8.82 0.21
CA ALA A 20 2.63 -9.72 -0.93
C ALA A 20 2.89 -9.01 -2.27
N LEU A 21 2.36 -7.80 -2.45
CA LEU A 21 2.58 -7.01 -3.68
C LEU A 21 4.03 -6.56 -3.84
N ALA A 22 4.69 -6.14 -2.75
CA ALA A 22 6.10 -5.79 -2.76
C ALA A 22 6.98 -6.98 -3.16
N ALA A 23 6.70 -8.16 -2.60
CA ALA A 23 7.42 -9.40 -2.95
C ALA A 23 7.15 -9.84 -4.40
N GLN A 24 5.92 -9.67 -4.89
CA GLN A 24 5.55 -10.07 -6.25
C GLN A 24 6.07 -9.10 -7.32
N GLY A 25 6.20 -7.81 -7.01
CA GLY A 25 6.73 -6.78 -7.93
C GLY A 25 5.83 -6.47 -9.14
N ALA A 26 4.68 -7.11 -9.28
CA ALA A 26 3.74 -6.92 -10.40
C ALA A 26 2.29 -7.09 -9.95
N LEU A 27 1.37 -6.41 -10.63
CA LEU A 27 -0.08 -6.59 -10.48
C LEU A 27 -0.72 -6.80 -11.85
N ARG A 28 -1.47 -7.89 -12.00
CA ARG A 28 -2.09 -8.30 -13.28
C ARG A 28 -1.09 -8.36 -14.44
N GLY A 29 0.08 -8.97 -14.20
CA GLY A 29 1.16 -9.10 -15.18
C GLY A 29 1.90 -7.80 -15.52
N LYS A 30 1.55 -6.67 -14.91
CA LYS A 30 2.22 -5.39 -15.13
C LYS A 30 3.16 -5.07 -13.96
N PRO A 31 4.44 -4.71 -14.21
CA PRO A 31 5.37 -4.32 -13.15
C PRO A 31 4.84 -3.16 -12.30
N LEU A 32 5.07 -3.23 -10.99
CA LEU A 32 4.79 -2.15 -10.06
C LEU A 32 5.85 -1.05 -10.24
N ALA A 33 5.38 0.16 -10.57
CA ALA A 33 6.21 1.36 -10.54
C ALA A 33 6.26 1.99 -9.15
N ARG A 34 5.18 1.85 -8.36
CA ARG A 34 5.07 2.38 -7.01
C ARG A 34 4.04 1.62 -6.20
N LEU A 35 4.32 1.44 -4.92
CA LEU A 35 3.41 0.89 -3.92
C LEU A 35 3.39 1.83 -2.71
N ALA A 36 2.19 2.17 -2.24
CA ALA A 36 2.01 2.96 -1.03
C ALA A 36 0.86 2.39 -0.18
N GLN A 37 0.97 2.56 1.13
CA GLN A 37 -0.07 2.28 2.12
C GLN A 37 -0.51 3.61 2.75
N ALA A 38 -1.83 3.81 2.85
CA ALA A 38 -2.45 4.97 3.46
C ALA A 38 -3.46 4.54 4.52
N ASP A 39 -3.45 5.25 5.65
CA ASP A 39 -4.38 5.05 6.75
C ASP A 39 -4.49 6.34 7.58
N LEU A 40 -5.39 6.41 8.57
CA LEU A 40 -5.57 7.59 9.42
C LEU A 40 -4.26 8.06 10.08
N ARG A 41 -3.37 7.10 10.36
CA ARG A 41 -1.96 7.35 10.73
C ARG A 41 -1.06 6.68 9.71
N ALA A 42 0.12 7.23 9.49
CA ALA A 42 1.11 6.60 8.61
C ALA A 42 1.35 5.14 9.08
N PRO A 43 1.21 4.14 8.20
CA PRO A 43 1.41 2.73 8.56
C PRO A 43 2.84 2.43 8.98
N ASP A 44 3.02 1.38 9.78
CA ASP A 44 4.35 0.82 10.04
C ASP A 44 5.04 0.44 8.72
N PRO A 45 6.37 0.65 8.60
CA PRO A 45 7.08 0.42 7.35
C PRO A 45 6.94 -1.02 6.83
N VAL A 46 6.57 -1.14 5.56
CA VAL A 46 6.73 -2.37 4.78
C VAL A 46 7.77 -2.12 3.71
N ALA A 47 8.79 -2.98 3.63
CA ALA A 47 9.84 -2.86 2.62
C ALA A 47 9.22 -2.82 1.21
N GLY A 48 9.58 -1.79 0.43
CA GLY A 48 9.04 -1.59 -0.91
C GLY A 48 7.68 -0.88 -0.97
N ALA A 49 7.13 -0.44 0.16
CA ALA A 49 5.92 0.38 0.22
C ALA A 49 6.16 1.68 1.01
N GLU A 50 5.70 2.79 0.47
CA GLU A 50 5.69 4.09 1.17
C GLU A 50 4.50 4.17 2.13
N GLY A 51 4.68 4.73 3.33
CA GLY A 51 3.60 4.97 4.29
C GLY A 51 3.09 6.41 4.25
N LEU A 52 1.77 6.59 4.24
CA LEU A 52 1.11 7.91 4.19
C LEU A 52 0.02 8.00 5.28
N ALA A 53 -0.03 9.12 6.00
CA ALA A 53 -1.19 9.48 6.81
C ALA A 53 -2.23 10.16 5.90
N LEU A 54 -3.44 9.63 5.85
CA LEU A 54 -4.54 10.11 5.00
C LEU A 54 -5.88 9.78 5.65
N ASP A 55 -6.73 10.79 5.82
CA ASP A 55 -8.14 10.62 6.10
C ASP A 55 -8.92 10.59 4.78
N ILE A 56 -9.86 9.65 4.66
CA ILE A 56 -10.72 9.46 3.47
C ILE A 56 -12.21 9.63 3.80
N THR A 57 -12.51 10.14 5.00
CA THR A 57 -13.88 10.42 5.45
C THR A 57 -14.49 11.56 4.63
N ASP A 58 -15.77 11.47 4.31
CA ASP A 58 -16.54 12.47 3.51
C ASP A 58 -16.86 13.77 4.30
N ALA A 59 -15.94 14.26 5.13
CA ALA A 59 -16.14 15.45 5.99
C ALA A 59 -16.26 16.76 5.18
#